data_AF-A0A519DW32-F1
#
_entry.id   AF-A0A519DW32-F1
#
_cell.length_a   1.000
_cell.length_b   1.000
_cell.length_c   1.000
_cell.angle_alpha   90.00
_cell.angle_beta   90.00
_cell.angle_gamma   90.00
#
_symmetry.space_group_name_H-M   'P 1'
#
loop_
_entity.id
_entity.type
_entity.pdbx_description
1 polymer ?
#
loop_
_entity_poly.entity_id
_entity_poly.type
_entity_poly.pdbx_seq_one_letter_code
_entity_poly.pdbx_strand_id
1 'polypeptide(L)'
;SFHNGEIRSRIIDTTLTNSTLDGFSWVTRKPYGKELLNFDSAIRNETTATYPGFTQTSLMNNLVGLWHFNEGAANAGPSGTDFKDDSGQNNNANDAGTVYYGHAGRLSNSVLFKGAGSLNLGPANALSFGTSNFSAAFWVKTNQKFNSASSRIISNGFAGATNGWMVQLRDSHPAFGIGCAGGNATNCTYIKADKAINDGAWHHVAVVADRTNSLMKIFVDGVQRTPAAIVGTGECGAISGMDWSISGCSTLNASRTYTDTLIGMGQSSSQYFWGQLDELAVWGKALNATDIKELYLRGGVRMGLQVRTCDDANCVGESWTGPDGTNQTYFTEVHNNTAPTTALGSVKTGQLSVNFSNFPSMALPTGRWFQYKMFLENEDFNNLCNYGSAEYCSPEVTSVTLGLSSYYNATQPAIVSENAIAFYSISSMTESLGTNSCAGGVRYQLSVNKTNWFYWTGTAWSASNNSYAQANPIATINSQASLFAGQVGRTSLYIKAILNSNGRQAC
;
A
#
# COMPACT_ATOMS: atom_id res chain seq x y z
N SER A 1 19.78 -5.76 -0.90
CA SER A 1 19.58 -6.59 0.30
C SER A 1 18.10 -6.76 0.57
N PHE A 2 17.72 -7.89 1.14
CA PHE A 2 16.36 -8.11 1.65
C PHE A 2 16.37 -7.85 3.16
N HIS A 3 15.51 -6.97 3.62
CA HIS A 3 15.32 -6.68 5.04
C HIS A 3 13.91 -7.09 5.43
N ASN A 4 13.77 -7.92 6.45
CA ASN A 4 12.47 -8.28 6.98
C ASN A 4 12.44 -8.21 8.51
N GLY A 5 11.24 -8.08 9.06
CA GLY A 5 10.97 -8.06 10.48
C GLY A 5 9.56 -8.48 10.80
N GLU A 6 9.36 -8.96 12.02
CA GLU A 6 8.04 -9.27 12.57
C GLU A 6 7.78 -8.40 13.80
N ILE A 7 6.60 -7.80 13.87
CA ILE A 7 6.10 -7.13 15.07
C ILE A 7 4.92 -7.93 15.59
N ARG A 8 4.92 -8.25 16.88
CA ARG A 8 3.74 -8.79 17.57
C ARG A 8 3.14 -7.69 18.42
N SER A 9 1.83 -7.54 18.34
CA SER A 9 1.13 -6.67 19.27
C SER A 9 1.27 -7.21 20.70
N ARG A 10 1.06 -6.35 21.69
CA ARG A 10 0.65 -6.84 23.02
C ARG A 10 -0.60 -7.71 22.91
N ILE A 11 -0.85 -8.55 23.90
CA ILE A 11 -2.12 -9.24 24.04
C ILE A 11 -3.17 -8.21 24.41
N ILE A 12 -4.25 -8.15 23.63
CA ILE A 12 -5.35 -7.22 23.81
C ILE A 12 -6.44 -7.96 24.58
N ASP A 13 -6.63 -7.59 25.84
CA ASP A 13 -7.67 -8.11 26.72
C ASP A 13 -8.91 -7.18 26.66
N THR A 14 -10.03 -7.69 26.15
CA THR A 14 -11.29 -6.94 26.09
C THR A 14 -12.08 -6.97 27.41
N THR A 15 -11.66 -7.79 28.37
CA THR A 15 -12.36 -8.15 29.61
C THR A 15 -13.69 -8.89 29.41
N LEU A 16 -14.07 -9.19 28.17
CA LEU A 16 -15.31 -9.85 27.78
C LEU A 16 -15.04 -11.27 27.31
N THR A 17 -15.78 -12.25 27.83
CA THR A 17 -15.53 -13.67 27.50
C THR A 17 -15.90 -14.07 26.07
N ASN A 18 -16.81 -13.34 25.42
CA ASN A 18 -17.40 -13.72 24.12
C ASN A 18 -17.33 -12.59 23.08
N SER A 19 -16.23 -11.84 22.99
CA SER A 19 -16.05 -10.87 21.91
C SER A 19 -15.72 -11.56 20.59
N THR A 20 -16.23 -11.04 19.48
CA THR A 20 -15.78 -11.40 18.13
C THR A 20 -14.76 -10.39 17.63
N LEU A 21 -13.76 -10.87 16.88
CA LEU A 21 -12.91 -10.04 16.06
C LEU A 21 -13.49 -10.03 14.65
N ASP A 22 -14.06 -8.89 14.26
CA ASP A 22 -14.81 -8.72 13.01
C ASP A 22 -13.94 -8.15 11.88
N GLY A 23 -12.75 -7.63 12.20
CA GLY A 23 -11.84 -7.05 11.23
C GLY A 23 -10.72 -6.24 11.85
N PHE A 24 -10.05 -5.45 11.03
CA PHE A 24 -9.06 -4.46 11.47
C PHE A 24 -8.83 -3.39 10.41
N SER A 25 -8.22 -2.28 10.79
CA SER A 25 -7.63 -1.31 9.88
C SER A 25 -6.22 -0.95 10.34
N TRP A 26 -5.39 -0.47 9.40
CA TRP A 26 -4.07 0.07 9.74
C TRP A 26 -3.83 1.41 9.06
N VAL A 27 -2.90 2.17 9.61
CA VAL A 27 -2.40 3.42 9.02
C VAL A 27 -0.94 3.21 8.65
N THR A 28 -0.64 3.15 7.36
CA THR A 28 0.74 3.16 6.87
C THR A 28 1.14 4.55 6.46
N ARG A 29 2.44 4.82 6.50
CA ARG A 29 2.95 6.15 6.13
C ARG A 29 2.87 6.42 4.62
N LYS A 30 2.91 5.38 3.80
CA LYS A 30 2.80 5.40 2.32
C LYS A 30 1.97 4.20 1.85
N PRO A 31 1.46 4.19 0.60
CA PRO A 31 0.67 3.08 0.05
C PRO A 31 1.53 1.85 -0.31
N TYR A 32 2.22 1.26 0.67
CA TYR A 32 3.10 0.09 0.51
C TYR A 32 2.30 -1.18 0.15
N GLY A 33 2.73 -1.90 -0.88
CA GLY A 33 2.04 -3.09 -1.39
C GLY A 33 0.73 -2.78 -2.11
N LYS A 34 0.49 -1.53 -2.50
CA LYS A 34 -0.76 -1.08 -3.12
C LYS A 34 -0.57 -0.71 -4.58
N GLU A 35 -1.43 -1.29 -5.41
CA GLU A 35 -1.59 -0.97 -6.83
C GLU A 35 -1.95 0.51 -7.05
N LEU A 36 -1.65 1.01 -8.24
CA LEU A 36 -2.14 2.31 -8.68
C LEU A 36 -3.67 2.35 -8.70
N LEU A 37 -4.25 3.55 -8.57
CA LEU A 37 -5.70 3.67 -8.51
C LEU A 37 -6.33 3.50 -9.90
N ASN A 38 -7.43 2.77 -9.98
CA ASN A 38 -8.22 2.74 -11.21
C ASN A 38 -8.87 4.12 -11.46
N PHE A 39 -9.03 4.49 -12.72
CA PHE A 39 -9.98 5.52 -13.13
C PHE A 39 -11.40 5.07 -12.77
N ASP A 40 -12.18 5.97 -12.18
CA ASP A 40 -13.53 5.67 -11.72
C ASP A 40 -14.40 6.92 -11.84
N SER A 41 -14.99 7.13 -13.02
CA SER A 41 -15.72 8.34 -13.47
C SER A 41 -14.91 9.65 -13.46
N ALA A 42 -13.83 9.73 -12.69
CA ALA A 42 -12.87 10.82 -12.59
C ALA A 42 -11.50 10.27 -12.14
N ILE A 43 -10.47 11.11 -12.28
CA ILE A 43 -9.14 10.83 -11.73
C ILE A 43 -9.24 10.80 -10.19
N ARG A 44 -8.68 9.76 -9.59
CA ARG A 44 -8.59 9.60 -8.14
C ARG A 44 -7.13 9.64 -7.71
N ASN A 45 -6.80 10.37 -6.65
CA ASN A 45 -5.46 10.37 -6.07
C ASN A 45 -5.55 10.06 -4.58
N GLU A 46 -4.54 9.38 -4.03
CA GLU A 46 -4.34 9.34 -2.59
C GLU A 46 -3.89 10.70 -2.05
N THR A 47 -4.12 10.92 -0.76
CA THR A 47 -3.84 12.18 -0.08
C THR A 47 -2.95 11.96 1.13
N THR A 48 -2.34 13.04 1.63
CA THR A 48 -1.59 13.03 2.90
C THR A 48 -2.47 12.72 4.11
N ALA A 49 -3.79 12.94 4.02
CA ALA A 49 -4.73 12.53 5.06
C ALA A 49 -4.83 10.99 5.14
N THR A 50 -4.73 10.31 3.99
CA THR A 50 -4.74 8.85 3.93
C THR A 50 -3.36 8.26 4.27
N TYR A 51 -2.29 8.85 3.74
CA TYR A 51 -0.92 8.37 3.90
C TYR A 51 -0.01 9.54 4.32
N PRO A 52 0.29 9.70 5.62
CA PRO A 52 0.95 10.90 6.15
C PRO A 52 2.34 11.23 5.58
N GLY A 53 3.05 10.26 5.00
CA GLY A 53 4.35 10.48 4.35
C GLY A 53 4.30 10.39 2.82
N PHE A 54 3.11 10.33 2.22
CA PHE A 54 2.95 10.33 0.78
C PHE A 54 2.98 11.76 0.26
N THR A 55 4.04 12.12 -0.45
CA THR A 55 4.26 13.50 -0.93
C THR A 55 3.67 13.76 -2.32
N GLN A 56 3.26 12.71 -3.04
CA GLN A 56 2.85 12.79 -4.45
C GLN A 56 1.35 12.56 -4.65
N THR A 57 0.53 13.52 -4.23
CA THR A 57 -0.94 13.44 -4.34
C THR A 57 -1.49 13.68 -5.77
N SER A 58 -0.65 13.52 -6.80
CA SER A 58 -1.00 13.78 -8.21
C SER A 58 -0.47 12.71 -9.17
N LEU A 59 -0.08 11.56 -8.63
CA LEU A 59 0.49 10.46 -9.41
C LEU A 59 -0.45 9.98 -10.52
N MET A 60 -1.76 10.06 -10.30
CA MET A 60 -2.78 9.60 -11.24
C MET A 60 -3.15 10.66 -12.29
N ASN A 61 -2.65 11.89 -12.14
CA ASN A 61 -2.88 12.96 -13.12
C ASN A 61 -2.12 12.66 -14.43
N ASN A 62 -2.79 12.88 -15.56
CA ASN A 62 -2.26 12.59 -16.90
C ASN A 62 -1.84 11.12 -17.11
N LEU A 63 -2.39 10.19 -16.35
CA LEU A 63 -2.24 8.77 -16.64
C LEU A 63 -3.04 8.44 -17.91
N VAL A 64 -2.39 7.83 -18.90
CA VAL A 64 -2.96 7.56 -20.24
C VAL A 64 -2.92 6.08 -20.63
N GLY A 65 -2.37 5.23 -19.76
CA GLY A 65 -2.51 3.78 -19.82
C GLY A 65 -2.14 3.18 -18.47
N LEU A 66 -2.89 2.19 -18.00
CA LEU A 66 -2.63 1.45 -16.77
C LEU A 66 -3.15 0.02 -16.91
N TRP A 67 -2.26 -0.94 -16.84
CA TRP A 67 -2.61 -2.37 -16.84
C TRP A 67 -2.03 -3.00 -15.59
N HIS A 68 -2.92 -3.39 -14.67
CA HIS A 68 -2.57 -4.13 -13.46
C HIS A 68 -2.14 -5.57 -13.79
N PHE A 69 -2.67 -6.15 -14.88
CA PHE A 69 -2.49 -7.57 -15.24
C PHE A 69 -2.98 -8.55 -14.17
N ASN A 70 -4.08 -8.20 -13.52
CA ASN A 70 -4.67 -9.01 -12.45
C ASN A 70 -5.57 -10.15 -12.95
N GLU A 71 -5.94 -10.09 -14.22
CA GLU A 71 -6.87 -11.00 -14.87
C GLU A 71 -6.40 -12.45 -14.75
N GLY A 72 -7.34 -13.32 -14.34
CA GLY A 72 -7.09 -14.75 -14.15
C GLY A 72 -7.41 -15.62 -15.36
N ALA A 73 -8.01 -15.04 -16.41
CA ALA A 73 -8.39 -15.73 -17.64
C ALA A 73 -8.58 -14.74 -18.79
N ALA A 74 -8.57 -15.26 -20.02
CA ALA A 74 -8.93 -14.52 -21.22
C ALA A 74 -10.36 -13.96 -21.17
N ASN A 75 -10.62 -12.89 -21.91
CA ASN A 75 -11.90 -12.17 -22.00
C ASN A 75 -12.43 -11.62 -20.65
N ALA A 76 -11.56 -11.41 -19.66
CA ALA A 76 -11.93 -10.88 -18.34
C ALA A 76 -12.05 -9.34 -18.31
N GLY A 77 -11.51 -8.66 -19.33
CA GLY A 77 -11.58 -7.22 -19.49
C GLY A 77 -12.89 -6.72 -20.13
N PRO A 78 -13.07 -5.39 -20.21
CA PRO A 78 -14.27 -4.79 -20.79
C PRO A 78 -14.50 -5.24 -22.23
N SER A 79 -15.77 -5.48 -22.59
CA SER A 79 -16.17 -5.89 -23.95
C SER A 79 -15.48 -7.16 -24.48
N GLY A 80 -15.08 -8.07 -23.57
CA GLY A 80 -14.42 -9.33 -23.94
C GLY A 80 -12.95 -9.17 -24.30
N THR A 81 -12.33 -8.03 -23.97
CA THR A 81 -10.86 -7.90 -24.04
C THR A 81 -10.18 -8.71 -22.95
N ASP A 82 -8.89 -9.00 -23.09
CA ASP A 82 -8.17 -9.89 -22.18
C ASP A 82 -7.62 -9.16 -20.96
N PHE A 83 -7.13 -7.93 -21.16
CA PHE A 83 -6.56 -7.11 -20.10
C PHE A 83 -7.12 -5.69 -20.15
N LYS A 84 -7.59 -5.20 -19.02
CA LYS A 84 -8.21 -3.89 -18.89
C LYS A 84 -7.17 -2.78 -18.81
N ASP A 85 -7.45 -1.67 -19.48
CA ASP A 85 -6.81 -0.38 -19.25
C ASP A 85 -7.60 0.41 -18.19
N ASP A 86 -7.02 0.53 -17.00
CA ASP A 86 -7.58 1.22 -15.85
C ASP A 86 -7.25 2.72 -15.81
N SER A 87 -6.64 3.30 -16.85
CA SER A 87 -6.38 4.73 -16.90
C SER A 87 -7.58 5.58 -17.32
N GLY A 88 -8.65 4.94 -17.78
CA GLY A 88 -9.83 5.60 -18.36
C GLY A 88 -9.70 5.92 -19.86
N GLN A 89 -8.61 5.52 -20.52
CA GLN A 89 -8.41 5.75 -21.96
C GLN A 89 -8.90 4.59 -22.84
N ASN A 90 -9.33 3.48 -22.23
CA ASN A 90 -9.87 2.31 -22.90
C ASN A 90 -8.90 1.65 -23.90
N ASN A 91 -7.58 1.75 -23.67
CA ASN A 91 -6.57 1.01 -24.41
C ASN A 91 -6.49 -0.46 -23.95
N ASN A 92 -7.64 -1.11 -23.80
CA ASN A 92 -7.71 -2.51 -23.37
C ASN A 92 -6.94 -3.39 -24.36
N ALA A 93 -6.30 -4.44 -23.87
CA ALA A 93 -5.44 -5.29 -24.68
C ALA A 93 -6.08 -6.66 -24.93
N ASN A 94 -5.86 -7.19 -26.14
CA ASN A 94 -6.15 -8.59 -26.46
C ASN A 94 -4.85 -9.37 -26.54
N ASP A 95 -4.83 -10.59 -26.04
CA ASP A 95 -3.66 -11.45 -26.10
C ASP A 95 -3.48 -12.09 -27.48
N ALA A 96 -2.26 -12.50 -27.77
CA ALA A 96 -1.93 -13.29 -28.94
C ALA A 96 -0.71 -14.17 -28.65
N GLY A 97 -0.70 -15.38 -29.22
CA GLY A 97 0.39 -16.32 -29.04
C GLY A 97 0.34 -17.02 -27.68
N THR A 98 1.45 -16.99 -26.94
CA THR A 98 1.59 -17.75 -25.68
C THR A 98 1.67 -16.80 -24.48
N VAL A 99 0.49 -16.45 -23.97
CA VAL A 99 0.28 -15.60 -22.80
C VAL A 99 -0.41 -16.40 -21.70
N TYR A 100 0.01 -16.21 -20.45
CA TYR A 100 -0.59 -16.86 -19.28
C TYR A 100 -1.05 -15.82 -18.25
N TYR A 101 -2.19 -16.10 -17.64
CA TYR A 101 -2.94 -15.24 -16.73
C TYR A 101 -2.76 -15.70 -15.28
N GLY A 102 -3.11 -14.84 -14.32
CA GLY A 102 -3.19 -15.20 -12.89
C GLY A 102 -1.88 -15.70 -12.27
N HIS A 103 -0.73 -15.38 -12.86
CA HIS A 103 0.56 -15.71 -12.26
C HIS A 103 0.86 -14.77 -11.10
N ALA A 104 1.43 -15.28 -10.01
CA ALA A 104 1.81 -14.45 -8.86
C ALA A 104 2.67 -13.24 -9.31
N GLY A 105 2.11 -12.06 -9.09
CA GLY A 105 2.67 -10.78 -9.49
C GLY A 105 3.56 -10.18 -8.43
N ARG A 106 3.95 -8.93 -8.68
CA ARG A 106 4.56 -8.07 -7.67
C ARG A 106 3.50 -7.46 -6.75
N LEU A 107 2.42 -6.97 -7.34
CA LEU A 107 1.22 -6.47 -6.69
C LEU A 107 0.07 -7.35 -7.18
N SER A 108 -0.38 -8.28 -6.34
CA SER A 108 -1.40 -9.27 -6.69
C SER A 108 -0.94 -10.25 -7.80
N ASN A 109 -1.45 -10.12 -9.02
CA ASN A 109 -1.25 -11.03 -10.14
C ASN A 109 -0.38 -10.36 -11.22
N SER A 110 -0.01 -11.11 -12.25
CA SER A 110 0.80 -10.64 -13.36
C SER A 110 0.49 -11.43 -14.62
N VAL A 111 0.83 -10.84 -15.75
CA VAL A 111 0.85 -11.53 -17.04
C VAL A 111 2.21 -12.19 -17.26
N LEU A 112 2.23 -13.43 -17.77
CA LEU A 112 3.44 -14.14 -18.16
C LEU A 112 3.49 -14.35 -19.68
N PHE A 113 4.57 -13.89 -20.29
CA PHE A 113 4.89 -14.12 -21.70
C PHE A 113 5.89 -15.26 -21.87
N LYS A 114 5.62 -16.16 -22.81
CA LYS A 114 6.58 -17.15 -23.32
C LYS A 114 6.50 -17.24 -24.84
N GLY A 115 7.52 -17.79 -25.48
CA GLY A 115 7.49 -18.05 -26.93
C GLY A 115 7.14 -16.80 -27.74
N ALA A 116 6.03 -16.84 -28.47
CA ALA A 116 5.53 -15.74 -29.30
C ALA A 116 4.37 -14.96 -28.64
N GLY A 117 4.30 -14.91 -27.31
CA GLY A 117 3.27 -14.19 -26.56
C GLY A 117 3.36 -12.66 -26.69
N SER A 118 2.21 -12.00 -26.80
CA SER A 118 2.08 -10.54 -26.89
C SER A 118 0.69 -10.06 -26.50
N LEU A 119 0.55 -8.77 -26.19
CA LEU A 119 -0.75 -8.11 -26.07
C LEU A 119 -0.85 -7.00 -27.12
N ASN A 120 -2.00 -6.90 -27.77
CA ASN A 120 -2.32 -5.87 -28.77
C ASN A 120 -3.37 -4.90 -28.21
N LEU A 121 -3.00 -3.62 -28.13
CA LEU A 121 -3.84 -2.53 -27.62
C LEU A 121 -4.62 -1.82 -28.75
N GLY A 122 -4.43 -2.28 -29.99
CA GLY A 122 -4.93 -1.62 -31.20
C GLY A 122 -4.36 -0.21 -31.37
N PRO A 123 -5.12 0.70 -32.00
CA PRO A 123 -4.67 2.05 -32.28
C PRO A 123 -4.76 2.98 -31.06
N ALA A 124 -3.95 2.72 -30.03
CA ALA A 124 -3.86 3.49 -28.79
C ALA A 124 -3.30 4.91 -28.98
N ASN A 125 -4.12 5.84 -29.48
CA ASN A 125 -3.70 7.20 -29.82
C ASN A 125 -3.20 8.01 -28.62
N ALA A 126 -3.73 7.72 -27.43
CA ALA A 126 -3.29 8.34 -26.18
C ALA A 126 -1.80 8.09 -25.85
N LEU A 127 -1.18 7.10 -26.50
CA LEU A 127 0.24 6.76 -26.34
C LEU A 127 1.13 7.38 -27.43
N SER A 128 0.56 8.15 -28.37
CA SER A 128 1.29 8.85 -29.44
C SER A 128 1.60 10.28 -29.03
N PHE A 129 2.74 10.46 -28.36
CA PHE A 129 3.08 11.73 -27.69
C PHE A 129 3.69 12.80 -28.60
N GLY A 130 4.06 12.46 -29.84
CA GLY A 130 4.70 13.40 -30.75
C GLY A 130 5.94 14.05 -30.14
N THR A 131 5.85 15.35 -29.86
CA THR A 131 6.91 16.16 -29.24
C THR A 131 6.68 16.50 -27.76
N SER A 132 5.64 15.92 -27.15
CA SER A 132 5.25 16.17 -25.76
C SER A 132 6.00 15.29 -24.75
N ASN A 133 5.94 15.71 -23.48
CA ASN A 133 6.47 14.95 -22.36
C ASN A 133 5.69 13.65 -22.15
N PHE A 134 6.39 12.59 -21.76
CA PHE A 134 5.75 11.36 -21.29
C PHE A 134 6.68 10.53 -20.41
N SER A 135 6.09 9.60 -19.67
CA SER A 135 6.82 8.61 -18.87
C SER A 135 6.13 7.26 -18.94
N ALA A 136 6.87 6.19 -18.73
CA ALA A 136 6.32 4.86 -18.52
C ALA A 136 7.04 4.18 -17.36
N ALA A 137 6.32 3.37 -16.58
CA ALA A 137 6.86 2.58 -15.49
C ALA A 137 6.17 1.22 -15.41
N PHE A 138 6.89 0.20 -14.95
CA PHE A 138 6.36 -1.16 -14.82
C PHE A 138 7.26 -2.00 -13.91
N TRP A 139 6.68 -3.05 -13.35
CA TRP A 139 7.43 -4.16 -12.77
C TRP A 139 7.69 -5.24 -13.81
N VAL A 140 8.90 -5.78 -13.82
CA VAL A 140 9.33 -6.82 -14.76
C VAL A 140 10.14 -7.89 -14.05
N LYS A 141 9.91 -9.15 -14.39
CA LYS A 141 10.70 -10.30 -13.94
C LYS A 141 11.05 -11.19 -15.10
N THR A 142 12.33 -11.42 -15.33
CA THR A 142 12.79 -12.22 -16.48
C THR A 142 14.12 -12.88 -16.22
N ASN A 143 14.36 -14.02 -16.88
CA ASN A 143 15.66 -14.66 -17.01
C ASN A 143 16.10 -14.76 -18.48
N GLN A 144 15.42 -14.04 -19.38
CA GLN A 144 15.72 -14.04 -20.81
C GLN A 144 17.17 -13.61 -21.02
N LYS A 145 17.95 -14.44 -21.71
CA LYS A 145 19.33 -14.14 -22.10
C LYS A 145 19.34 -13.74 -23.57
N PHE A 146 20.03 -12.65 -23.87
CA PHE A 146 20.19 -12.16 -25.24
C PHE A 146 21.58 -12.52 -25.75
N ASN A 147 21.67 -13.13 -26.94
CA ASN A 147 22.90 -13.33 -27.69
C ASN A 147 22.92 -12.39 -28.92
N SER A 148 22.79 -11.07 -28.68
CA SER A 148 22.69 -9.93 -29.65
C SER A 148 21.28 -9.49 -30.10
N ALA A 149 20.22 -10.16 -29.68
CA ALA A 149 18.83 -9.77 -29.95
C ALA A 149 18.26 -8.78 -28.90
N SER A 150 17.12 -8.16 -29.22
CA SER A 150 16.34 -7.36 -28.25
C SER A 150 14.90 -7.87 -28.15
N SER A 151 14.28 -7.68 -26.99
CA SER A 151 12.86 -7.99 -26.76
C SER A 151 12.09 -6.76 -26.32
N ARG A 152 10.91 -6.51 -26.88
CA ARG A 152 10.12 -5.31 -26.49
C ARG A 152 9.24 -5.59 -25.28
N ILE A 153 9.27 -4.67 -24.33
CA ILE A 153 8.32 -4.62 -23.21
C ILE A 153 7.05 -3.92 -23.69
N ILE A 154 7.21 -2.73 -24.26
CA ILE A 154 6.14 -1.98 -24.91
C ILE A 154 6.69 -1.29 -26.16
N SER A 155 5.93 -1.33 -27.25
CA SER A 155 6.32 -0.78 -28.54
C SER A 155 5.17 0.02 -29.15
N ASN A 156 5.36 1.33 -29.24
CA ASN A 156 4.46 2.25 -29.91
C ASN A 156 5.08 2.76 -31.21
N GLY A 157 5.32 1.83 -32.14
CA GLY A 157 5.66 2.14 -33.53
C GLY A 157 7.13 2.35 -33.88
N PHE A 158 8.04 2.39 -32.90
CA PHE A 158 9.46 2.59 -33.19
C PHE A 158 10.16 1.29 -33.65
N ALA A 159 10.52 1.25 -34.93
CA ALA A 159 11.32 0.20 -35.56
C ALA A 159 12.25 0.79 -36.64
N GLY A 160 13.55 0.53 -36.56
CA GLY A 160 14.52 1.15 -37.47
C GLY A 160 14.60 2.66 -37.22
N ALA A 161 14.21 3.47 -38.21
CA ALA A 161 14.18 4.93 -38.13
C ALA A 161 12.76 5.54 -38.18
N THR A 162 11.71 4.73 -38.00
CA THR A 162 10.31 5.21 -37.99
C THR A 162 10.02 6.12 -36.80
N ASN A 163 8.85 6.79 -36.78
CA ASN A 163 8.36 7.45 -35.57
C ASN A 163 7.93 6.44 -34.51
N GLY A 164 7.81 6.93 -33.28
CA GLY A 164 7.26 6.18 -32.18
C GLY A 164 8.20 6.17 -30.99
N TRP A 165 7.88 5.33 -30.03
CA TRP A 165 8.76 5.06 -28.88
C TRP A 165 8.64 3.61 -28.46
N MET A 166 9.56 3.17 -27.63
CA MET A 166 9.51 1.83 -27.05
C MET A 166 10.39 1.69 -25.81
N VAL A 167 10.04 0.71 -24.99
CA VAL A 167 10.94 0.17 -23.97
C VAL A 167 11.23 -1.28 -24.33
N GLN A 168 12.50 -1.66 -24.26
CA GLN A 168 12.96 -3.02 -24.55
C GLN A 168 14.00 -3.48 -23.55
N LEU A 169 14.34 -4.77 -23.62
CA LEU A 169 15.57 -5.31 -23.06
C LEU A 169 16.57 -5.50 -24.19
N ARG A 170 17.80 -5.04 -23.98
CA ARG A 170 18.92 -5.25 -24.90
C ARG A 170 20.19 -5.50 -24.10
N ASP A 171 20.90 -6.57 -24.46
CA ASP A 171 22.04 -7.07 -23.67
C ASP A 171 21.68 -7.26 -22.19
N SER A 172 20.43 -7.66 -21.90
CA SER A 172 19.87 -7.80 -20.55
C SER A 172 19.62 -6.50 -19.76
N HIS A 173 19.79 -5.33 -20.38
CA HIS A 173 19.55 -4.03 -19.77
C HIS A 173 18.22 -3.45 -20.28
N PRO A 174 17.43 -2.77 -19.42
CA PRO A 174 16.32 -1.96 -19.88
C PRO A 174 16.82 -0.82 -20.75
N ALA A 175 16.11 -0.56 -21.84
CA ALA A 175 16.51 0.40 -22.84
C ALA A 175 15.29 1.14 -23.40
N PHE A 176 15.47 2.42 -23.70
CA PHE A 176 14.42 3.36 -24.09
C PHE A 176 14.84 4.09 -25.36
N GLY A 177 13.93 4.20 -26.32
CA GLY A 177 14.21 4.90 -27.56
C GLY A 177 13.01 5.65 -28.13
N ILE A 178 13.31 6.72 -28.86
CA ILE A 178 12.36 7.55 -29.58
C ILE A 178 12.79 7.63 -31.05
N GLY A 179 11.82 7.45 -31.93
CA GLY A 179 11.96 7.46 -33.37
C GLY A 179 12.14 8.83 -34.01
N CYS A 180 12.46 8.86 -35.30
CA CYS A 180 12.97 10.06 -36.00
C CYS A 180 12.39 10.32 -37.40
N ALA A 181 11.06 10.23 -37.55
CA ALA A 181 10.33 10.65 -38.75
C ALA A 181 10.70 9.93 -40.05
N GLY A 182 11.22 8.70 -39.97
CA GLY A 182 11.65 7.95 -41.15
C GLY A 182 12.93 8.51 -41.79
N GLY A 183 13.65 9.38 -41.08
CA GLY A 183 14.93 9.95 -41.51
C GLY A 183 16.10 8.96 -41.36
N ASN A 184 17.31 9.49 -41.22
CA ASN A 184 18.48 8.69 -40.91
C ASN A 184 18.42 8.21 -39.45
N ALA A 185 18.80 6.94 -39.18
CA ALA A 185 18.88 6.40 -37.84
C ALA A 185 19.74 7.26 -36.88
N THR A 186 20.73 8.00 -37.40
CA THR A 186 21.53 8.96 -36.62
C THR A 186 20.71 10.10 -36.00
N ASN A 187 19.47 10.32 -36.47
CA ASN A 187 18.56 11.34 -35.93
C ASN A 187 17.60 10.78 -34.87
N CYS A 188 17.60 9.46 -34.68
CA CYS A 188 16.88 8.79 -33.62
C CYS A 188 17.73 8.76 -32.35
N THR A 189 17.10 8.45 -31.22
CA THR A 189 17.83 8.33 -29.95
C THR A 189 17.48 7.04 -29.22
N TYR A 190 18.49 6.48 -28.58
CA TYR A 190 18.49 5.14 -28.05
C TYR A 190 19.45 4.98 -26.86
N ILE A 191 18.89 4.86 -25.65
CA ILE A 191 19.66 4.69 -24.42
C ILE A 191 19.37 3.37 -23.71
N LYS A 192 20.37 2.82 -23.04
CA LYS A 192 20.20 1.72 -22.06
C LYS A 192 20.70 2.11 -20.68
N ALA A 193 20.11 1.52 -19.65
CA ALA A 193 20.62 1.61 -18.29
C ALA A 193 21.95 0.83 -18.16
N ASP A 194 22.70 1.13 -17.10
CA ASP A 194 23.94 0.47 -16.70
C ASP A 194 23.72 -0.77 -15.81
N LYS A 195 22.46 -1.06 -15.45
CA LYS A 195 22.06 -2.22 -14.64
C LYS A 195 21.28 -3.25 -15.47
N ALA A 196 21.78 -4.48 -15.52
CA ALA A 196 21.05 -5.62 -16.04
C ALA A 196 19.97 -6.08 -15.05
N ILE A 197 18.86 -6.62 -15.57
CA ILE A 197 17.67 -7.00 -14.78
C ILE A 197 17.14 -8.41 -15.08
N ASN A 198 17.92 -9.24 -15.75
CA ASN A 198 17.51 -10.59 -16.17
C ASN A 198 17.95 -11.70 -15.20
N ASP A 199 18.00 -11.40 -13.91
CA ASP A 199 18.43 -12.30 -12.84
C ASP A 199 17.29 -13.19 -12.29
N GLY A 200 16.09 -13.05 -12.83
CA GLY A 200 14.89 -13.74 -12.37
C GLY A 200 14.21 -13.11 -11.15
N ALA A 201 14.68 -11.94 -10.69
CA ALA A 201 14.00 -11.14 -9.66
C ALA A 201 13.05 -10.10 -10.30
N TRP A 202 12.16 -9.55 -9.48
CA TRP A 202 11.32 -8.41 -9.88
C TRP A 202 12.16 -7.13 -9.82
N HIS A 203 12.12 -6.35 -10.90
CA HIS A 203 12.71 -5.02 -10.99
C HIS A 203 11.66 -4.00 -11.39
N HIS A 204 11.75 -2.79 -10.83
CA HIS A 204 10.92 -1.67 -11.28
C HIS A 204 11.71 -0.84 -12.28
N VAL A 205 11.19 -0.66 -13.48
CA VAL A 205 11.80 0.18 -14.52
C VAL A 205 10.91 1.38 -14.76
N ALA A 206 11.50 2.57 -14.85
CA ALA A 206 10.80 3.75 -15.35
C ALA A 206 11.65 4.50 -16.38
N VAL A 207 10.98 5.08 -17.38
CA VAL A 207 11.60 5.89 -18.43
C VAL A 207 10.88 7.22 -18.53
N VAL A 208 11.62 8.29 -18.81
CA VAL A 208 11.08 9.65 -18.88
C VAL A 208 11.61 10.33 -20.13
N ALA A 209 10.70 10.90 -20.92
CA ALA A 209 11.00 11.88 -21.95
C ALA A 209 10.54 13.26 -21.47
N ASP A 210 11.49 14.06 -21.00
CA ASP A 210 11.30 15.45 -20.60
C ASP A 210 11.71 16.35 -21.77
N ARG A 211 10.76 16.56 -22.68
CA ARG A 211 10.88 17.43 -23.86
C ARG A 211 10.99 18.90 -23.47
N THR A 212 10.46 19.30 -22.31
CA THR A 212 10.62 20.67 -21.78
C THR A 212 12.08 21.00 -21.52
N ASN A 213 12.83 20.07 -20.90
CA ASN A 213 14.26 20.25 -20.62
C ASN A 213 15.19 19.60 -21.65
N SER A 214 14.62 18.97 -22.70
CA SER A 214 15.37 18.20 -23.71
C SER A 214 16.21 17.07 -23.10
N LEU A 215 15.62 16.30 -22.18
CA LEU A 215 16.26 15.19 -21.48
C LEU A 215 15.47 13.88 -21.63
N MET A 216 16.20 12.77 -21.72
CA MET A 216 15.71 11.43 -21.50
C MET A 216 16.36 10.81 -20.26
N LYS A 217 15.60 10.03 -19.51
CA LYS A 217 16.05 9.41 -18.26
C LYS A 217 15.57 7.97 -18.18
N ILE A 218 16.34 7.14 -17.49
CA ILE A 218 15.98 5.76 -17.18
C ILE A 218 16.29 5.45 -15.71
N PHE A 219 15.36 4.77 -15.07
CA PHE A 219 15.40 4.43 -13.65
C PHE A 219 15.24 2.93 -13.51
N VAL A 220 16.00 2.35 -12.58
CA VAL A 220 15.88 0.93 -12.21
C VAL A 220 15.88 0.85 -10.68
N ASP A 221 14.82 0.23 -10.13
CA ASP A 221 14.57 0.07 -8.70
C ASP A 221 14.54 1.42 -7.96
N GLY A 222 13.81 2.39 -8.53
CA GLY A 222 13.61 3.72 -7.95
C GLY A 222 14.79 4.70 -8.11
N VAL A 223 15.88 4.28 -8.76
CA VAL A 223 17.12 5.07 -8.89
C VAL A 223 17.42 5.39 -10.34
N GLN A 224 17.74 6.66 -10.62
CA GLN A 224 18.18 7.10 -11.94
C GLN A 224 19.50 6.44 -12.30
N ARG A 225 19.60 5.89 -13.50
CA ARG A 225 20.80 5.21 -14.00
C ARG A 225 21.53 6.08 -15.00
N THR A 226 22.85 5.93 -15.04
CA THR A 226 23.65 6.58 -16.07
C THR A 226 23.32 5.94 -17.42
N PRO A 227 22.81 6.72 -18.40
CA PRO A 227 22.46 6.17 -19.70
C PRO A 227 23.72 5.91 -20.53
N ALA A 228 23.69 4.82 -21.30
CA ALA A 228 24.68 4.54 -22.33
C ALA A 228 24.02 4.47 -23.71
N ALA A 229 24.67 5.04 -24.72
CA ALA A 229 24.29 4.85 -26.10
C ALA A 229 24.38 3.37 -26.50
N ILE A 230 23.56 2.96 -27.46
CA ILE A 230 23.70 1.63 -28.04
C ILE A 230 24.46 1.70 -29.37
N VAL A 231 25.57 0.96 -29.42
CA VAL A 231 26.46 0.93 -30.58
C VAL A 231 25.72 0.41 -31.81
N GLY A 232 25.86 1.13 -32.93
CA GLY A 232 25.39 0.69 -34.25
C GLY A 232 23.91 0.92 -34.57
N THR A 233 23.14 1.60 -33.70
CA THR A 233 21.69 1.84 -33.95
C THR A 233 21.28 3.29 -34.20
N GLY A 234 22.25 4.20 -34.37
CA GLY A 234 22.02 5.62 -34.64
C GLY A 234 21.63 6.40 -33.37
N GLU A 235 22.26 7.55 -33.16
CA GLU A 235 22.10 8.35 -31.94
C GLU A 235 22.36 9.83 -32.23
N CYS A 236 21.38 10.69 -31.94
CA CYS A 236 21.49 12.15 -32.05
C CYS A 236 21.78 12.86 -30.73
N GLY A 237 21.61 12.17 -29.60
CA GLY A 237 21.78 12.75 -28.28
C GLY A 237 23.18 12.56 -27.71
N ALA A 238 23.36 13.02 -26.47
CA ALA A 238 24.63 12.89 -25.76
C ALA A 238 24.43 12.75 -24.25
N ILE A 239 25.37 12.09 -23.57
CA ILE A 239 25.40 12.01 -22.10
C ILE A 239 25.53 13.41 -21.51
N SER A 240 24.70 13.71 -20.51
CA SER A 240 24.75 14.94 -19.71
C SER A 240 24.60 14.58 -18.23
N GLY A 241 25.70 14.15 -17.61
CA GLY A 241 25.69 13.62 -16.24
C GLY A 241 24.92 12.30 -16.14
N MET A 242 23.87 12.25 -15.31
CA MET A 242 22.97 11.10 -15.22
C MET A 242 21.80 11.17 -16.22
N ASP A 243 21.68 12.26 -16.99
CA ASP A 243 20.63 12.42 -18.00
C ASP A 243 21.20 12.19 -19.41
N TRP A 244 20.31 11.94 -20.37
CA TRP A 244 20.62 11.93 -21.79
C TRP A 244 20.06 13.18 -22.46
N SER A 245 20.91 14.06 -22.97
CA SER A 245 20.47 15.25 -23.70
C SER A 245 20.00 14.89 -25.10
N ILE A 246 18.79 15.33 -25.43
CA ILE A 246 18.20 15.23 -26.77
C ILE A 246 18.10 16.60 -27.46
N SER A 247 18.86 17.60 -26.99
CA SER A 247 18.88 18.95 -27.58
C SER A 247 19.36 18.97 -29.04
N GLY A 248 20.24 18.03 -29.43
CA GLY A 248 20.69 17.84 -30.81
C GLY A 248 19.71 17.06 -31.70
N CYS A 249 18.61 16.56 -31.14
CA CYS A 249 17.71 15.63 -31.80
C CYS A 249 16.47 16.31 -32.39
N SER A 250 16.63 17.00 -33.52
CA SER A 250 15.59 17.88 -34.08
C SER A 250 14.36 17.16 -34.66
N THR A 251 14.46 15.88 -35.01
CA THR A 251 13.37 15.15 -35.68
C THR A 251 12.69 14.10 -34.80
N LEU A 252 12.93 14.09 -33.48
CA LEU A 252 12.32 13.10 -32.58
C LEU A 252 10.81 13.26 -32.48
N ASN A 253 10.12 12.15 -32.74
CA ASN A 253 8.67 12.10 -32.73
C ASN A 253 8.19 10.75 -32.21
N ALA A 254 7.51 10.79 -31.07
CA ALA A 254 6.98 9.65 -30.34
C ALA A 254 5.56 9.23 -30.80
N SER A 255 5.05 9.75 -31.92
CA SER A 255 3.79 9.31 -32.50
C SER A 255 3.96 7.99 -33.25
N ARG A 256 3.02 7.07 -33.10
CA ARG A 256 3.13 5.74 -33.71
C ARG A 256 3.10 5.82 -35.25
N THR A 257 4.02 5.11 -35.92
CA THR A 257 3.97 4.92 -37.39
C THR A 257 3.05 3.77 -37.80
N TYR A 258 3.02 2.69 -37.01
CA TYR A 258 2.21 1.49 -37.28
C TYR A 258 0.79 1.63 -36.72
N THR A 259 -0.12 0.73 -37.11
CA THR A 259 -1.51 0.79 -36.63
C THR A 259 -1.61 0.50 -35.13
N ASP A 260 -0.84 -0.47 -34.63
CA ASP A 260 -1.06 -1.06 -33.30
C ASP A 260 0.07 -0.76 -32.32
N THR A 261 -0.30 -0.50 -31.07
CA THR A 261 0.61 -0.54 -29.93
C THR A 261 0.64 -1.95 -29.35
N LEU A 262 1.84 -2.46 -29.08
CA LEU A 262 2.05 -3.83 -28.64
C LEU A 262 2.79 -3.85 -27.30
N ILE A 263 2.43 -4.80 -26.44
CA ILE A 263 3.14 -5.17 -25.21
C ILE A 263 3.70 -6.59 -25.40
N GLY A 264 4.92 -6.84 -24.93
CA GLY A 264 5.60 -8.13 -25.02
C GLY A 264 6.18 -8.46 -26.40
N MET A 265 5.99 -7.61 -27.41
CA MET A 265 6.62 -7.77 -28.72
C MET A 265 6.83 -6.43 -29.46
N GLY A 266 7.70 -6.47 -30.47
CA GLY A 266 7.86 -5.38 -31.43
C GLY A 266 7.06 -5.61 -32.71
N GLN A 267 7.25 -4.72 -33.69
CA GLN A 267 6.66 -4.88 -35.02
C GLN A 267 7.33 -6.01 -35.84
N SER A 268 8.45 -6.56 -35.36
CA SER A 268 9.11 -7.75 -35.90
C SER A 268 8.73 -8.98 -35.08
N SER A 269 8.41 -10.08 -35.76
CA SER A 269 8.13 -11.41 -35.18
C SER A 269 9.35 -12.11 -34.56
N SER A 270 10.39 -11.36 -34.18
CA SER A 270 11.59 -11.89 -33.53
C SER A 270 11.89 -11.21 -32.18
N GLN A 271 11.15 -10.17 -31.80
CA GLN A 271 11.45 -9.33 -30.62
C GLN A 271 10.54 -9.64 -29.42
N TYR A 272 10.21 -10.90 -29.21
CA TYR A 272 9.34 -11.34 -28.12
C TYR A 272 10.03 -11.26 -26.76
N PHE A 273 9.32 -10.70 -25.79
CA PHE A 273 9.70 -10.70 -24.39
C PHE A 273 9.26 -11.99 -23.71
N TRP A 274 10.16 -12.59 -22.94
CA TRP A 274 9.86 -13.73 -22.09
C TRP A 274 10.03 -13.34 -20.62
N GLY A 275 8.97 -13.45 -19.85
CA GLY A 275 8.96 -13.03 -18.45
C GLY A 275 7.59 -12.53 -18.01
N GLN A 276 7.53 -12.01 -16.79
CA GLN A 276 6.32 -11.46 -16.20
C GLN A 276 6.34 -9.94 -16.24
N LEU A 277 5.17 -9.34 -16.47
CA LEU A 277 4.92 -7.89 -16.31
C LEU A 277 3.79 -7.67 -15.32
N ASP A 278 3.89 -6.58 -14.58
CA ASP A 278 2.93 -6.15 -13.58
C ASP A 278 2.94 -4.61 -13.47
N GLU A 279 1.79 -4.00 -13.15
CA GLU A 279 1.59 -2.55 -12.98
C GLU A 279 2.21 -1.70 -14.10
N LEU A 280 1.93 -2.02 -15.37
CA LEU A 280 2.43 -1.20 -16.48
C LEU A 280 1.60 0.07 -16.59
N ALA A 281 2.24 1.21 -16.44
CA ALA A 281 1.61 2.52 -16.44
C ALA A 281 2.33 3.49 -17.38
N VAL A 282 1.57 4.35 -18.06
CA VAL A 282 2.08 5.37 -18.98
C VAL A 282 1.41 6.71 -18.68
N TRP A 283 2.21 7.77 -18.58
CA TRP A 283 1.76 9.12 -18.30
C TRP A 283 2.07 10.06 -19.45
N GLY A 284 1.14 10.95 -19.80
CA GLY A 284 1.35 12.12 -20.66
C GLY A 284 2.06 13.28 -19.95
N LYS A 285 2.98 12.98 -19.03
CA LYS A 285 3.83 13.95 -18.33
C LYS A 285 5.20 13.36 -18.05
N ALA A 286 6.19 14.23 -17.85
CA ALA A 286 7.49 13.85 -17.33
C ALA A 286 7.37 13.66 -15.81
N LEU A 287 7.55 12.44 -15.32
CA LEU A 287 7.61 12.14 -13.89
C LEU A 287 8.98 12.60 -13.35
N ASN A 288 8.96 13.15 -12.14
CA ASN A 288 10.19 13.50 -11.44
C ASN A 288 10.74 12.28 -10.67
N ALA A 289 11.96 12.40 -10.14
CA ALA A 289 12.61 11.31 -9.39
C ALA A 289 11.81 10.90 -8.14
N THR A 290 11.10 11.84 -7.49
CA THR A 290 10.26 11.54 -6.33
C THR A 290 9.03 10.73 -6.71
N ASP A 291 8.34 11.06 -7.82
CA ASP A 291 7.22 10.26 -8.34
C ASP A 291 7.65 8.81 -8.61
N ILE A 292 8.80 8.63 -9.27
CA ILE A 292 9.33 7.32 -9.63
C ILE A 292 9.75 6.53 -8.40
N LYS A 293 10.30 7.21 -7.40
CA LYS A 293 10.59 6.61 -6.11
C LYS A 293 9.32 6.13 -5.40
N GLU A 294 8.24 6.92 -5.40
CA GLU A 294 6.97 6.49 -4.81
C GLU A 294 6.38 5.26 -5.54
N LEU A 295 6.46 5.23 -6.88
CA LEU A 295 6.09 4.05 -7.68
C LEU A 295 6.91 2.82 -7.30
N TYR A 296 8.22 2.97 -7.15
CA TYR A 296 9.08 1.89 -6.69
C TYR A 296 8.71 1.41 -5.29
N LEU A 297 8.55 2.31 -4.31
CA LEU A 297 8.27 1.93 -2.93
C LEU A 297 6.90 1.25 -2.76
N ARG A 298 5.91 1.57 -3.61
CA ARG A 298 4.62 0.87 -3.64
C ARG A 298 4.78 -0.64 -3.84
N GLY A 299 5.62 -1.07 -4.77
CA GLY A 299 5.90 -2.51 -4.96
C GLY A 299 7.08 -3.01 -4.13
N GLY A 300 8.09 -2.17 -3.86
CA GLY A 300 9.36 -2.50 -3.20
C GLY A 300 9.23 -2.83 -1.71
N VAL A 301 8.18 -2.30 -1.07
CA VAL A 301 7.93 -2.45 0.36
C VAL A 301 6.65 -3.26 0.56
N ARG A 302 6.71 -4.29 1.41
CA ARG A 302 5.59 -5.18 1.69
C ARG A 302 5.24 -5.20 3.17
N MET A 303 3.93 -5.20 3.43
CA MET A 303 3.36 -5.29 4.77
C MET A 303 2.26 -6.34 4.76
N GLY A 304 2.25 -7.18 5.79
CA GLY A 304 1.24 -8.23 5.95
C GLY A 304 0.79 -8.32 7.40
N LEU A 305 -0.50 -8.54 7.65
CA LEU A 305 -1.03 -8.80 8.99
C LEU A 305 -1.65 -10.18 9.08
N GLN A 306 -1.45 -10.84 10.21
CA GLN A 306 -2.23 -11.99 10.66
C GLN A 306 -2.81 -11.70 12.04
N VAL A 307 -3.94 -12.31 12.35
CA VAL A 307 -4.62 -12.18 13.64
C VAL A 307 -4.75 -13.54 14.31
N ARG A 308 -5.03 -13.53 15.61
CA ARG A 308 -5.52 -14.68 16.35
C ARG A 308 -6.41 -14.24 17.52
N THR A 309 -7.37 -15.09 17.85
CA THR A 309 -8.09 -15.07 19.12
C THR A 309 -7.43 -16.07 20.05
N CYS A 310 -7.26 -15.69 21.32
CA CYS A 310 -6.62 -16.51 22.34
C CYS A 310 -7.64 -16.99 23.38
N ASP A 311 -7.43 -18.18 23.90
CA ASP A 311 -8.27 -18.78 24.95
C ASP A 311 -7.79 -18.44 26.37
N ASP A 312 -6.56 -17.92 26.49
CA ASP A 312 -5.97 -17.46 27.74
C ASP A 312 -5.18 -16.14 27.62
N ALA A 313 -4.77 -15.60 28.78
CA ALA A 313 -4.06 -14.33 28.91
C ALA A 313 -2.58 -14.36 28.46
N ASN A 314 -2.00 -15.56 28.28
CA ASN A 314 -0.64 -15.75 27.76
C ASN A 314 -0.65 -15.88 26.23
N CYS A 315 -1.79 -16.24 25.64
CA CYS A 315 -1.99 -16.40 24.20
C CYS A 315 -0.93 -17.32 23.58
N VAL A 316 -0.83 -18.55 24.11
CA VAL A 316 0.14 -19.55 23.66
C VAL A 316 -0.59 -20.78 23.12
N GLY A 317 -0.23 -21.20 21.91
CA GLY A 317 -0.77 -22.42 21.28
C GLY A 317 -1.79 -22.17 20.18
N GLU A 318 -2.35 -20.95 20.08
CA GLU A 318 -3.31 -20.60 19.05
C GLU A 318 -2.63 -20.19 17.75
N SER A 319 -3.21 -20.64 16.63
CA SER A 319 -2.68 -20.41 15.30
C SER A 319 -2.97 -19.00 14.81
N TRP A 320 -1.99 -18.44 14.11
CA TRP A 320 -2.18 -17.22 13.32
C TRP A 320 -3.08 -17.49 12.12
N THR A 321 -3.91 -16.51 11.78
CA THR A 321 -4.92 -16.62 10.72
C THR A 321 -4.79 -15.43 9.76
N GLY A 322 -4.67 -15.74 8.48
CA GLY A 322 -4.73 -14.81 7.35
C GLY A 322 -6.06 -14.88 6.59
N PRO A 323 -6.16 -14.22 5.42
CA PRO A 323 -7.39 -14.13 4.62
C PRO A 323 -7.95 -15.49 4.15
N ASP A 324 -7.10 -16.51 3.99
CA ASP A 324 -7.53 -17.86 3.59
C ASP A 324 -7.92 -18.76 4.77
N GLY A 325 -7.87 -18.24 6.00
CA GLY A 325 -8.10 -19.02 7.22
C GLY A 325 -6.88 -19.80 7.72
N THR A 326 -5.72 -19.68 7.06
CA THR A 326 -4.48 -20.39 7.44
C THR A 326 -3.41 -19.44 7.95
N ASN A 327 -2.31 -20.00 8.46
CA ASN A 327 -1.14 -19.24 8.88
C ASN A 327 -0.15 -18.95 7.73
N GLN A 328 -0.50 -19.27 6.48
CA GLN A 328 0.38 -19.12 5.31
C GLN A 328 0.14 -17.81 4.54
N THR A 329 -1.01 -17.16 4.75
CA THR A 329 -1.38 -15.94 4.03
C THR A 329 -1.43 -14.73 4.95
N TYR A 330 -1.29 -13.53 4.38
CA TYR A 330 -1.32 -12.29 5.13
C TYR A 330 -2.35 -11.35 4.51
N PHE A 331 -3.01 -10.56 5.34
CA PHE A 331 -3.74 -9.41 4.86
C PHE A 331 -2.75 -8.32 4.46
N THR A 332 -2.88 -7.85 3.23
CA THR A 332 -2.04 -6.82 2.61
C THR A 332 -2.91 -5.75 1.94
N GLU A 333 -2.29 -4.67 1.44
CA GLU A 333 -2.99 -3.62 0.69
C GLU A 333 -3.68 -4.11 -0.60
N VAL A 334 -3.36 -5.31 -1.11
CA VAL A 334 -4.14 -5.95 -2.20
C VAL A 334 -5.62 -6.11 -1.83
N HIS A 335 -5.93 -6.27 -0.53
CA HIS A 335 -7.30 -6.36 -0.03
C HIS A 335 -7.97 -4.99 0.11
N ASN A 336 -7.26 -3.89 -0.14
CA ASN A 336 -7.81 -2.52 -0.14
C ASN A 336 -8.53 -2.22 -1.47
N ASN A 337 -9.46 -3.11 -1.80
CA ASN A 337 -10.12 -3.21 -3.10
C ASN A 337 -11.64 -3.37 -2.88
N THR A 338 -12.46 -3.01 -3.87
CA THR A 338 -13.92 -3.26 -3.82
C THR A 338 -14.27 -4.75 -3.91
N ALA A 339 -13.40 -5.58 -4.46
CA ALA A 339 -13.47 -7.04 -4.45
C ALA A 339 -12.22 -7.63 -3.72
N PRO A 340 -12.20 -7.56 -2.37
CA PRO A 340 -10.98 -7.78 -1.59
C PRO A 340 -10.42 -9.21 -1.66
N THR A 341 -11.21 -10.22 -2.03
CA THR A 341 -10.77 -11.62 -2.11
C THR A 341 -10.17 -12.00 -3.47
N THR A 342 -10.48 -11.26 -4.53
CA THR A 342 -10.00 -11.55 -5.89
C THR A 342 -9.03 -10.50 -6.43
N ALA A 343 -8.98 -9.32 -5.82
CA ALA A 343 -8.23 -8.16 -6.30
C ALA A 343 -8.61 -7.69 -7.72
N LEU A 344 -9.76 -8.14 -8.25
CA LEU A 344 -10.26 -7.76 -9.58
C LEU A 344 -11.17 -6.51 -9.55
N GLY A 345 -11.48 -5.98 -8.37
CA GLY A 345 -12.29 -4.77 -8.24
C GLY A 345 -11.44 -3.51 -8.33
N SER A 346 -12.04 -2.37 -8.02
CA SER A 346 -11.35 -1.09 -7.98
C SER A 346 -10.55 -0.94 -6.69
N VAL A 347 -9.28 -0.58 -6.81
CA VAL A 347 -8.43 -0.15 -5.71
C VAL A 347 -9.06 1.07 -5.03
N LYS A 348 -9.18 1.02 -3.70
CA LYS A 348 -9.79 2.08 -2.90
C LYS A 348 -8.76 3.18 -2.62
N THR A 349 -9.17 4.44 -2.49
CA THR A 349 -8.27 5.57 -2.20
C THR A 349 -7.83 5.64 -0.74
N GLY A 350 -8.59 5.03 0.17
CA GLY A 350 -8.39 5.06 1.62
C GLY A 350 -7.26 4.15 2.12
N GLN A 351 -7.12 4.08 3.44
CA GLN A 351 -6.29 3.09 4.14
C GLN A 351 -6.96 1.72 4.09
N LEU A 352 -6.17 0.64 4.23
CA LEU A 352 -6.75 -0.69 4.34
C LEU A 352 -7.68 -0.79 5.56
N SER A 353 -8.90 -1.22 5.29
CA SER A 353 -9.89 -1.61 6.28
C SER A 353 -10.45 -2.97 5.85
N VAL A 354 -10.12 -3.99 6.65
CA VAL A 354 -10.51 -5.38 6.43
C VAL A 354 -11.72 -5.69 7.29
N ASN A 355 -12.76 -6.22 6.65
CA ASN A 355 -13.90 -6.83 7.32
C ASN A 355 -13.85 -8.33 7.05
N PHE A 356 -13.77 -9.14 8.11
CA PHE A 356 -13.63 -10.59 7.99
C PHE A 356 -14.86 -11.30 7.41
N SER A 357 -16.03 -10.64 7.40
CA SER A 357 -17.21 -11.17 6.67
C SER A 357 -17.00 -11.29 5.16
N ASN A 358 -16.02 -10.57 4.59
CA ASN A 358 -15.63 -10.72 3.19
C ASN A 358 -14.77 -11.98 2.95
N PHE A 359 -14.31 -12.66 4.00
CA PHE A 359 -13.38 -13.78 3.95
C PHE A 359 -14.00 -15.03 4.60
N PRO A 360 -14.91 -15.72 3.92
CA PRO A 360 -15.70 -16.81 4.51
C PRO A 360 -14.87 -18.02 4.98
N SER A 361 -13.65 -18.19 4.44
CA SER A 361 -12.72 -19.23 4.89
C SER A 361 -12.13 -18.95 6.28
N MET A 362 -12.28 -17.73 6.80
CA MET A 362 -11.85 -17.40 8.15
C MET A 362 -12.88 -17.82 9.17
N ALA A 363 -12.49 -18.74 10.04
CA ALA A 363 -13.26 -19.13 11.21
C ALA A 363 -12.46 -18.79 12.48
N LEU A 364 -12.59 -17.55 12.96
CA LEU A 364 -12.02 -17.15 14.25
C LEU A 364 -13.04 -17.42 15.37
N PRO A 365 -12.62 -18.04 16.49
CA PRO A 365 -13.51 -18.21 17.63
C PRO A 365 -13.79 -16.85 18.30
N THR A 366 -14.89 -16.79 19.05
CA THR A 366 -15.08 -15.74 20.05
C THR A 366 -14.07 -15.88 21.17
N GLY A 367 -13.61 -14.77 21.73
CA GLY A 367 -12.72 -14.81 22.87
C GLY A 367 -12.56 -13.47 23.56
N ARG A 368 -11.74 -13.47 24.60
CA ARG A 368 -11.41 -12.30 25.42
C ARG A 368 -10.09 -11.65 25.01
N TRP A 369 -9.15 -12.47 24.56
CA TRP A 369 -7.80 -12.06 24.25
C TRP A 369 -7.57 -12.13 22.75
N PHE A 370 -6.95 -11.08 22.20
CA PHE A 370 -6.63 -11.00 20.78
C PHE A 370 -5.20 -10.57 20.60
N GLN A 371 -4.60 -11.01 19.50
CA GLN A 371 -3.30 -10.54 19.10
C GLN A 371 -3.21 -10.45 17.58
N TYR A 372 -2.43 -9.49 17.10
CA TYR A 372 -2.00 -9.46 15.71
C TYR A 372 -0.49 -9.57 15.63
N LYS A 373 -0.01 -10.04 14.48
CA LYS A 373 1.38 -9.90 14.07
C LYS A 373 1.46 -9.27 12.71
N MET A 374 2.50 -8.48 12.51
CA MET A 374 2.79 -7.82 11.25
C MET A 374 4.12 -8.31 10.73
N PHE A 375 4.12 -8.69 9.46
CA PHE A 375 5.32 -8.87 8.67
C PHE A 375 5.63 -7.55 7.95
N LEU A 376 6.91 -7.20 7.96
CA LEU A 376 7.46 -5.99 7.36
C LEU A 376 8.62 -6.41 6.47
N GLU A 377 8.62 -6.00 5.22
CA GLU A 377 9.72 -6.30 4.29
C GLU A 377 10.03 -5.12 3.39
N ASN A 378 11.32 -4.93 3.13
CA ASN A 378 11.82 -4.00 2.14
C ASN A 378 12.87 -4.66 1.26
N GLU A 379 12.73 -4.46 -0.04
CA GLU A 379 13.75 -4.79 -1.02
C GLU A 379 14.55 -3.55 -1.35
N ASP A 380 15.82 -3.54 -0.97
CA ASP A 380 16.72 -2.44 -1.28
C ASP A 380 17.83 -2.94 -2.20
N PHE A 381 17.55 -2.97 -3.50
CA PHE A 381 18.52 -3.39 -4.51
C PHE A 381 19.65 -2.40 -4.75
N ASN A 382 19.58 -1.20 -4.15
CA ASN A 382 20.52 -0.12 -4.37
C ASN A 382 21.28 0.28 -3.11
N ASN A 383 21.03 -0.40 -1.99
CA ASN A 383 21.63 -0.11 -0.68
C ASN A 383 21.44 1.37 -0.29
N LEU A 384 20.25 1.91 -0.55
CA LEU A 384 19.87 3.29 -0.24
C LEU A 384 19.23 3.45 1.15
N CYS A 385 19.04 2.35 1.87
CA CYS A 385 18.57 2.39 3.25
C CYS A 385 19.56 3.14 4.15
N ASN A 386 19.20 4.37 4.53
CA ASN A 386 19.85 5.11 5.60
C ASN A 386 18.87 5.31 6.79
N TYR A 387 19.10 4.58 7.88
CA TYR A 387 18.35 4.70 9.13
C TYR A 387 18.68 6.04 9.80
N GLY A 388 17.93 7.08 9.42
CA GLY A 388 18.08 8.47 9.88
C GLY A 388 17.29 9.47 9.04
N SER A 389 17.10 9.19 7.74
CA SER A 389 16.21 9.95 6.84
C SER A 389 14.90 9.22 6.51
N ALA A 390 14.82 7.92 6.82
CA ALA A 390 13.62 7.04 6.72
C ALA A 390 12.95 6.96 5.33
N GLU A 391 13.59 7.47 4.28
CA GLU A 391 12.91 7.65 2.98
C GLU A 391 12.98 6.41 2.06
N TYR A 392 13.99 5.56 2.25
CA TYR A 392 14.19 4.29 1.53
C TYR A 392 14.15 3.07 2.48
N CYS A 393 13.96 3.29 3.78
CA CYS A 393 14.05 2.27 4.82
C CYS A 393 12.66 1.78 5.24
N SER A 394 12.65 0.56 5.79
CA SER A 394 11.61 -0.18 6.53
C SER A 394 10.16 0.34 6.43
N PRO A 395 9.17 -0.54 6.11
CA PRO A 395 7.77 -0.14 6.20
C PRO A 395 7.42 0.42 7.58
N GLU A 396 6.61 1.48 7.57
CA GLU A 396 6.19 2.20 8.78
C GLU A 396 4.66 2.12 8.91
N VAL A 397 4.22 1.63 10.07
CA VAL A 397 2.83 1.62 10.53
C VAL A 397 2.68 2.60 11.69
N THR A 398 1.73 3.52 11.58
CA THR A 398 1.44 4.53 12.61
C THR A 398 0.44 4.00 13.63
N SER A 399 -0.56 3.25 13.18
CA SER A 399 -1.55 2.64 14.06
C SER A 399 -2.20 1.40 13.44
N VAL A 400 -2.69 0.52 14.31
CA VAL A 400 -3.56 -0.62 13.95
C VAL A 400 -4.75 -0.58 14.88
N THR A 401 -5.95 -0.65 14.30
CA THR A 401 -7.22 -0.67 15.03
C THR A 401 -7.90 -2.00 14.76
N LEU A 402 -8.18 -2.78 15.80
CA LEU A 402 -8.96 -4.01 15.67
C LEU A 402 -10.45 -3.67 15.69
N GLY A 403 -11.23 -4.23 14.77
CA GLY A 403 -12.68 -4.16 14.77
C GLY A 403 -13.27 -5.25 15.66
N LEU A 404 -13.56 -4.93 16.91
CA LEU A 404 -14.18 -5.86 17.86
C LEU A 404 -15.69 -5.58 17.98
N SER A 405 -16.51 -6.63 18.13
CA SER A 405 -17.95 -6.44 18.38
C SER A 405 -18.27 -5.72 19.69
N SER A 406 -17.32 -5.75 20.65
CA SER A 406 -17.31 -4.98 21.89
C SER A 406 -15.88 -4.83 22.40
N TYR A 407 -15.44 -3.59 22.64
CA TYR A 407 -14.08 -3.27 23.11
C TYR A 407 -13.92 -3.39 24.63
N TYR A 408 -15.03 -3.21 25.35
CA TYR A 408 -15.09 -3.25 26.81
C TYR A 408 -16.52 -3.60 27.24
N ASN A 409 -16.70 -3.97 28.51
CA ASN A 409 -18.00 -4.32 29.07
C ASN A 409 -19.05 -3.22 28.84
N ALA A 410 -20.11 -3.53 28.09
CA ALA A 410 -21.19 -2.59 27.74
C ALA A 410 -22.21 -2.35 28.88
N THR A 411 -22.12 -3.10 29.97
CA THR A 411 -23.06 -3.00 31.10
C THR A 411 -22.56 -2.00 32.17
N GLN A 412 -21.24 -1.90 32.36
CA GLN A 412 -20.57 -0.98 33.30
C GLN A 412 -19.04 -0.96 33.05
N PRO A 413 -18.58 -0.29 31.98
CA PRO A 413 -17.15 -0.14 31.77
C PRO A 413 -16.53 0.65 32.92
N ALA A 414 -15.42 0.17 33.48
CA ALA A 414 -14.75 0.85 34.58
C ALA A 414 -13.23 0.81 34.47
N ILE A 415 -12.59 1.93 34.75
CA ILE A 415 -11.14 2.04 34.93
C ILE A 415 -10.88 2.02 36.43
N VAL A 416 -10.09 1.06 36.89
CA VAL A 416 -9.76 0.87 38.31
C VAL A 416 -8.27 1.12 38.51
N SER A 417 -7.92 1.92 39.51
CA SER A 417 -6.53 2.06 39.93
C SER A 417 -5.99 0.73 40.44
N GLU A 418 -4.93 0.21 39.81
CA GLU A 418 -4.34 -1.06 40.23
C GLU A 418 -3.50 -0.93 41.51
N ASN A 419 -2.79 0.19 41.64
CA ASN A 419 -1.91 0.50 42.76
C ASN A 419 -2.62 1.36 43.82
N ALA A 420 -2.36 1.07 45.09
CA ALA A 420 -2.84 1.86 46.21
C ALA A 420 -2.17 3.23 46.26
N ILE A 421 -2.95 4.27 46.55
CA ILE A 421 -2.43 5.60 46.91
C ILE A 421 -2.52 5.74 48.43
N ALA A 422 -1.39 5.94 49.11
CA ALA A 422 -1.41 6.28 50.53
C ALA A 422 -2.04 7.66 50.72
N PHE A 423 -2.99 7.80 51.64
CA PHE A 423 -3.69 9.08 51.84
C PHE A 423 -4.10 9.27 53.30
N TYR A 424 -4.18 10.53 53.72
CA TYR A 424 -4.74 10.94 55.02
C TYR A 424 -6.11 11.59 54.85
N SER A 425 -6.24 12.45 53.84
CA SER A 425 -7.47 13.11 53.42
C SER A 425 -7.40 13.37 51.92
N ILE A 426 -8.55 13.48 51.27
CA ILE A 426 -8.63 13.80 49.84
C ILE A 426 -9.04 15.28 49.74
N SER A 427 -8.11 16.13 49.30
CA SER A 427 -8.36 17.56 49.13
C SER A 427 -9.10 17.87 47.84
N SER A 428 -8.72 17.20 46.75
CA SER A 428 -9.33 17.36 45.44
C SER A 428 -8.97 16.18 44.53
N MET A 429 -9.77 16.01 43.48
CA MET A 429 -9.60 15.08 42.38
C MET A 429 -9.98 15.82 41.08
N THR A 430 -9.15 15.72 40.06
CA THR A 430 -9.37 16.38 38.77
C THR A 430 -9.70 15.34 37.71
N GLU A 431 -10.76 15.58 36.95
CA GLU A 431 -11.10 14.82 35.76
C GLU A 431 -10.54 15.53 34.53
N SER A 432 -9.84 14.77 33.67
CA SER A 432 -9.41 15.23 32.36
C SER A 432 -9.81 14.17 31.33
N LEU A 433 -10.65 14.57 30.37
CA LEU A 433 -11.13 13.70 29.29
C LEU A 433 -10.42 14.06 27.98
N GLY A 434 -10.20 13.06 27.13
CA GLY A 434 -9.65 13.27 25.79
C GLY A 434 -10.62 14.04 24.87
N THR A 435 -10.17 14.33 23.64
CA THR A 435 -10.94 15.10 22.64
C THR A 435 -12.30 14.50 22.30
N ASN A 436 -12.46 13.17 22.45
CA ASN A 436 -13.72 12.47 22.20
C ASN A 436 -14.68 12.48 23.41
N SER A 437 -14.22 12.96 24.57
CA SER A 437 -14.97 12.96 25.84
C SER A 437 -15.51 11.57 26.21
N CYS A 438 -16.52 11.52 27.08
CA CYS A 438 -17.38 10.36 27.29
C CYS A 438 -18.82 10.85 27.35
N ALA A 439 -19.57 10.69 26.25
CA ALA A 439 -20.88 11.34 26.07
C ALA A 439 -21.91 10.97 27.15
N GLY A 440 -21.86 9.74 27.68
CA GLY A 440 -22.72 9.32 28.80
C GLY A 440 -22.25 9.79 30.18
N GLY A 441 -21.07 10.41 30.27
CA GLY A 441 -20.43 10.88 31.49
C GLY A 441 -19.59 9.82 32.21
N VAL A 442 -18.78 10.29 33.16
CA VAL A 442 -17.95 9.48 34.05
C VAL A 442 -18.37 9.72 35.49
N ARG A 443 -18.43 8.65 36.28
CA ARG A 443 -18.70 8.70 37.73
C ARG A 443 -17.68 7.87 38.49
N TYR A 444 -17.48 8.21 39.75
CA TYR A 444 -16.38 7.70 40.55
C TYR A 444 -16.87 6.99 41.80
N GLN A 445 -16.11 5.97 42.19
CA GLN A 445 -16.21 5.28 43.47
C GLN A 445 -14.83 5.26 44.11
N LEU A 446 -14.81 5.28 45.44
CA LEU A 446 -13.59 5.21 46.24
C LEU A 446 -13.54 3.88 46.99
N SER A 447 -12.34 3.35 47.23
CA SER A 447 -12.16 2.13 48.01
C SER A 447 -10.89 2.21 48.85
N VAL A 448 -10.90 1.52 50.01
CA VAL A 448 -9.74 1.39 50.89
C VAL A 448 -9.03 0.05 50.82
N ASN A 449 -9.57 -0.89 50.05
CA ASN A 449 -9.09 -2.27 49.95
C ASN A 449 -9.25 -2.89 48.55
N LYS A 450 -9.68 -2.12 47.55
CA LYS A 450 -9.93 -2.52 46.16
C LYS A 450 -11.07 -3.53 45.96
N THR A 451 -11.60 -4.12 47.02
CA THR A 451 -12.73 -5.07 46.98
C THR A 451 -14.07 -4.37 47.23
N ASN A 452 -14.14 -3.54 48.28
CA ASN A 452 -15.36 -2.84 48.67
C ASN A 452 -15.32 -1.41 48.14
N TRP A 453 -16.30 -1.05 47.32
CA TRP A 453 -16.39 0.26 46.67
C TRP A 453 -17.48 1.10 47.31
N PHE A 454 -17.24 2.39 47.45
CA PHE A 454 -18.10 3.31 48.17
C PHE A 454 -18.46 4.52 47.31
N TYR A 455 -19.67 5.02 47.54
CA TYR A 455 -20.18 6.25 46.93
C TYR A 455 -20.88 7.09 48.01
N TRP A 456 -20.93 8.39 47.80
CA TRP A 456 -21.70 9.33 48.60
C TRP A 456 -23.19 9.23 48.26
N THR A 457 -24.02 8.93 49.25
CA THR A 457 -25.48 8.80 49.11
C THR A 457 -26.23 10.14 49.12
N GLY A 458 -25.54 11.23 49.43
CA GLY A 458 -26.13 12.52 49.80
C GLY A 458 -25.92 12.86 51.28
N THR A 459 -25.74 11.84 52.13
CA THR A 459 -25.57 12.01 53.59
C THR A 459 -24.34 11.33 54.17
N ALA A 460 -23.90 10.20 53.59
CA ALA A 460 -22.73 9.45 54.04
C ALA A 460 -22.09 8.66 52.89
N TRP A 461 -20.85 8.21 53.09
CA TRP A 461 -20.21 7.20 52.26
C TRP A 461 -20.79 5.83 52.60
N SER A 462 -21.34 5.16 51.59
CA SER A 462 -21.96 3.84 51.74
C SER A 462 -21.45 2.88 50.66
N ALA A 463 -21.58 1.59 50.94
CA ALA A 463 -21.20 0.53 50.01
C ALA A 463 -21.99 0.65 48.70
N SER A 464 -21.29 0.52 47.58
CA SER A 464 -21.85 0.54 46.25
C SER A 464 -22.04 -0.88 45.71
N ASN A 465 -23.10 -1.06 44.93
CA ASN A 465 -23.34 -2.23 44.10
C ASN A 465 -22.53 -2.21 42.79
N ASN A 466 -21.57 -1.28 42.66
CA ASN A 466 -20.74 -1.05 41.48
C ASN A 466 -21.47 -0.51 40.24
N SER A 467 -22.74 -0.08 40.36
CA SER A 467 -23.46 0.54 39.26
C SER A 467 -23.10 2.00 39.03
N TYR A 468 -23.33 2.48 37.81
CA TYR A 468 -23.20 3.92 37.47
C TYR A 468 -24.15 4.80 38.32
N ALA A 469 -25.30 4.27 38.73
CA ALA A 469 -26.24 4.96 39.61
C ALA A 469 -25.69 5.13 41.05
N GLN A 470 -24.92 4.15 41.53
CA GLN A 470 -24.24 4.18 42.84
C GLN A 470 -22.77 4.57 42.70
N ALA A 471 -22.55 5.66 41.97
CA ALA A 471 -21.26 6.33 41.79
C ALA A 471 -21.52 7.83 41.69
N ASN A 472 -20.50 8.65 41.94
CA ASN A 472 -20.67 10.09 42.02
C ASN A 472 -19.94 10.85 40.91
N PRO A 473 -20.49 11.96 40.40
CA PRO A 473 -19.72 12.85 39.52
C PRO A 473 -18.53 13.45 40.27
N ILE A 474 -17.51 13.88 39.53
CA ILE A 474 -16.27 14.43 40.11
C ILE A 474 -16.52 15.60 41.08
N ALA A 475 -17.54 16.43 40.82
CA ALA A 475 -17.92 17.53 41.69
C ALA A 475 -18.39 17.07 43.09
N THR A 476 -19.13 15.96 43.15
CA THR A 476 -19.56 15.37 44.42
C THR A 476 -18.38 14.74 45.16
N ILE A 477 -17.45 14.08 44.45
CA ILE A 477 -16.21 13.60 45.07
C ILE A 477 -15.46 14.78 45.70
N ASN A 478 -15.22 15.86 44.94
CA ASN A 478 -14.50 17.03 45.43
C ASN A 478 -15.14 17.70 46.65
N SER A 479 -16.46 17.69 46.75
CA SER A 479 -17.14 18.31 47.90
C SER A 479 -17.20 17.41 49.14
N GLN A 480 -17.08 16.08 49.00
CA GLN A 480 -17.36 15.13 50.09
C GLN A 480 -16.20 14.19 50.45
N ALA A 481 -15.14 14.12 49.64
CA ALA A 481 -14.06 13.15 49.84
C ALA A 481 -13.19 13.42 51.08
N SER A 482 -13.22 14.63 51.64
CA SER A 482 -12.58 14.93 52.93
C SER A 482 -13.17 14.10 54.09
N LEU A 483 -14.45 13.71 53.99
CA LEU A 483 -15.13 12.87 54.99
C LEU A 483 -14.82 11.37 54.84
N PHE A 484 -14.30 10.95 53.69
CA PHE A 484 -14.11 9.53 53.35
C PHE A 484 -13.21 8.81 54.36
N ALA A 485 -12.08 9.43 54.72
CA ALA A 485 -11.11 8.84 55.65
C ALA A 485 -11.71 8.60 57.05
N GLY A 486 -12.60 9.50 57.51
CA GLY A 486 -13.25 9.39 58.80
C GLY A 486 -14.41 8.38 58.84
N GLN A 487 -15.05 8.14 57.69
CA GLN A 487 -16.23 7.25 57.60
C GLN A 487 -15.88 5.82 57.17
N VAL A 488 -14.87 5.66 56.30
CA VAL A 488 -14.55 4.37 55.66
C VAL A 488 -13.14 3.87 56.05
N GLY A 489 -12.21 4.77 56.34
CA GLY A 489 -10.85 4.46 56.75
C GLY A 489 -9.77 5.05 55.84
N ARG A 490 -8.50 4.85 56.22
CA ARG A 490 -7.33 5.55 55.62
C ARG A 490 -6.15 4.63 55.31
N THR A 491 -6.40 3.34 55.05
CA THR A 491 -5.34 2.37 54.77
C THR A 491 -4.71 2.59 53.40
N SER A 492 -5.53 2.76 52.37
CA SER A 492 -5.13 2.94 50.98
C SER A 492 -6.27 3.62 50.25
N LEU A 493 -5.99 4.31 49.16
CA LEU A 493 -7.02 4.86 48.27
C LEU A 493 -6.91 4.18 46.92
N TYR A 494 -8.02 3.61 46.49
CA TYR A 494 -8.27 3.16 45.14
C TYR A 494 -9.43 3.94 44.56
N ILE A 495 -9.34 4.24 43.27
CA ILE A 495 -10.34 5.00 42.53
C ILE A 495 -10.85 4.11 41.41
N LYS A 496 -12.17 4.07 41.25
CA LYS A 496 -12.84 3.44 40.11
C LYS A 496 -13.63 4.51 39.37
N ALA A 497 -13.29 4.73 38.11
CA ALA A 497 -14.06 5.55 37.19
C ALA A 497 -14.97 4.64 36.37
N ILE A 498 -16.29 4.77 36.53
CA ILE A 498 -17.31 4.06 35.77
C ILE A 498 -17.75 4.95 34.61
N LEU A 499 -17.62 4.43 33.40
CA LEU A 499 -17.96 5.08 32.14
C LEU A 499 -19.39 4.68 31.77
N ASN A 500 -20.25 5.64 31.42
CA ASN A 500 -21.58 5.32 30.90
C ASN A 500 -21.50 5.21 29.38
N SER A 501 -21.24 3.99 28.90
CA SER A 501 -21.08 3.69 27.48
C SER A 501 -21.70 2.34 27.11
N ASN A 502 -22.15 2.22 25.87
CA ASN A 502 -22.71 0.99 25.29
C ASN A 502 -21.64 0.05 24.69
N GLY A 503 -20.35 0.29 24.95
CA GLY A 503 -19.27 -0.57 24.43
C GLY A 503 -18.81 -0.25 23.00
N ARG A 504 -19.49 0.66 22.30
CA ARG A 504 -19.21 1.04 20.90
C ARG A 504 -18.92 2.52 20.69
N GLN A 505 -19.25 3.36 21.66
CA GLN A 505 -19.00 4.80 21.62
C GLN A 505 -17.62 5.11 22.21
N ALA A 506 -17.02 6.23 21.80
CA ALA A 506 -15.77 6.68 22.39
C ALA A 506 -16.01 7.15 23.84
N CYS A 507 -15.29 6.51 24.76
CA CYS A 507 -14.88 6.92 26.10
C CYS A 507 -13.46 6.32 26.24
#